data_AF-A0A260A091-F1
#
_entry.id   AF-A0A260A091-F1
#
_cell.length_a   1.000
_cell.length_b   1.000
_cell.length_c   1.000
_cell.angle_alpha   90.00
_cell.angle_beta   90.00
_cell.angle_gamma   90.00
#
_symmetry.space_group_name_H-M   'P 1'
#
loop_
_entity.id
_entity.type
_entity.pdbx_description
1 polymer ?
#
loop_
_entity_poly.entity_id
_entity_poly.type
_entity_poly.pdbx_seq_one_letter_code
_entity_poly.pdbx_strand_id
1 'polypeptide(L)'
;MKANRLLILAHGVRDLRRAVDPAALVRAGSPEELAESALMPAARNLAVAINLLPEMQRAESTAAVLACRVLDAYEDLYSGSEGAATTVLWAARYLVGEDPVPPPPLRARILRESDAVDSILAERITDVRALVGWLPAAGRTRVRELLIDVATAMADNLDVPMSRVTYGERVLGRVVVHACAVICENDQDVGNEDVAELAHCVGAAAQLANDLRDQELELYRVGTGAELTHEIVLRLLTPALGSFALLSYLGRRIRHKGARAAVAYMSITTTAFFCGAVGVRSPYSRRLRLVGAVVAATGTGRWEAMLDRLRESVDTTVEFLLDSSPQGSRESPDNLFPRVDAQSQGTSMGAIVVDSAMALVDGLPTGAMRGELPDDQIRRMMIADHLAFGSLERMHPGDSNAMHLLGTRFQTAAMSRMAPHLPLDSERQP
;
A
#
# COMPACT_ATOMS: atom_id res chain seq x y z
N MET A 1 -4.86 -27.78 5.10
CA MET A 1 -4.10 -27.27 3.93
C MET A 1 -3.49 -28.48 3.23
N LYS A 2 -3.75 -28.73 1.93
CA LYS A 2 -3.25 -29.93 1.24
C LYS A 2 -1.71 -29.90 1.17
N ALA A 3 -1.03 -31.05 1.31
CA ALA A 3 0.44 -31.14 1.36
C ALA A 3 1.15 -30.51 0.14
N ASN A 4 0.56 -30.63 -1.06
CA ASN A 4 1.08 -29.97 -2.27
C ASN A 4 1.09 -28.44 -2.17
N ARG A 5 0.17 -27.82 -1.42
CA ARG A 5 0.16 -26.35 -1.24
C ARG A 5 1.27 -25.88 -0.31
N LEU A 6 1.64 -26.66 0.70
CA LEU A 6 2.79 -26.37 1.56
C LEU A 6 4.10 -26.41 0.78
N LEU A 7 4.23 -27.37 -0.15
CA LEU A 7 5.38 -27.50 -1.04
C LEU A 7 5.48 -26.34 -2.03
N ILE A 8 4.37 -25.92 -2.65
CA ILE A 8 4.33 -24.74 -3.54
C ILE A 8 4.68 -23.45 -2.79
N LEU A 9 4.18 -23.28 -1.57
CA LEU A 9 4.50 -22.09 -0.74
C LEU A 9 5.95 -22.11 -0.26
N ALA A 10 6.48 -23.28 0.11
CA ALA A 10 7.88 -23.43 0.51
C ALA A 10 8.83 -23.23 -0.69
N HIS A 11 8.45 -23.68 -1.89
CA HIS A 11 9.17 -23.37 -3.13
C HIS A 11 9.09 -21.87 -3.45
N GLY A 12 7.90 -21.28 -3.48
CA GLY A 12 7.73 -19.85 -3.76
C GLY A 12 8.55 -18.94 -2.85
N VAL A 13 8.58 -19.22 -1.54
CA VAL A 13 9.43 -18.46 -0.59
C VAL A 13 10.94 -18.68 -0.82
N ARG A 14 11.34 -19.88 -1.26
CA ARG A 14 12.73 -20.21 -1.61
C ARG A 14 13.14 -19.57 -2.95
N ASP A 15 12.19 -19.46 -3.88
CA ASP A 15 12.37 -18.95 -5.24
C ASP A 15 12.20 -17.42 -5.35
N LEU A 16 11.82 -16.72 -4.28
CA LEU A 16 11.80 -15.24 -4.20
C LEU A 16 13.14 -14.56 -4.58
N ARG A 17 14.24 -15.31 -4.67
CA ARG A 17 15.57 -14.85 -5.07
C ARG A 17 16.16 -15.63 -6.25
N ARG A 18 15.40 -16.52 -6.88
CA ARG A 18 15.90 -17.28 -8.02
C ARG A 18 15.87 -16.37 -9.24
N ALA A 19 16.95 -16.36 -10.01
CA ALA A 19 17.02 -15.62 -11.26
C ALA A 19 15.87 -16.06 -12.17
N VAL A 20 15.24 -15.09 -12.84
CA VAL A 20 14.22 -15.35 -13.85
C VAL A 20 14.81 -16.27 -14.92
N ASP A 21 14.02 -17.21 -15.45
CA ASP A 21 14.35 -17.92 -16.70
C ASP A 21 13.49 -17.31 -17.83
N PRO A 22 13.97 -16.27 -18.54
CA PRO A 22 13.23 -15.66 -19.63
C PRO A 22 12.90 -16.67 -20.74
N ALA A 23 13.74 -17.68 -20.93
CA ALA A 23 13.50 -18.71 -21.94
C ALA A 23 12.32 -19.62 -21.56
N ALA A 24 12.05 -19.82 -20.27
CA ALA A 24 10.83 -20.52 -19.83
C ALA A 24 9.57 -19.71 -20.18
N LEU A 25 9.57 -18.40 -19.95
CA LEU A 25 8.44 -17.53 -20.28
C LEU A 25 8.16 -17.50 -21.78
N VAL A 26 9.21 -17.37 -22.61
CA VAL A 26 9.09 -17.39 -24.06
C VAL A 26 8.56 -18.73 -24.57
N ARG A 27 9.00 -19.85 -23.96
CA ARG A 27 8.61 -21.21 -24.38
C ARG A 27 7.25 -21.68 -23.86
N ALA A 28 6.58 -20.93 -22.99
CA ALA A 28 5.26 -21.30 -22.48
C ALA A 28 4.28 -21.53 -23.65
N GLY A 29 3.71 -22.74 -23.72
CA GLY A 29 2.86 -23.21 -24.82
C GLY A 29 1.38 -22.85 -24.67
N SER A 30 0.99 -22.36 -23.50
CA SER A 30 -0.38 -21.91 -23.19
C SER A 30 -0.38 -20.68 -22.27
N PRO A 31 -1.49 -19.92 -22.22
CA PRO A 31 -1.64 -18.82 -21.26
C PRO A 31 -1.53 -19.27 -19.80
N GLU A 32 -1.98 -20.46 -19.44
CA GLU A 32 -1.84 -21.01 -18.08
C GLU A 32 -0.37 -21.29 -17.74
N GLU A 33 0.37 -21.95 -18.65
CA GLU A 33 1.82 -22.20 -18.46
C GLU A 33 2.61 -20.89 -18.34
N LEU A 34 2.21 -19.87 -19.11
CA LEU A 34 2.78 -18.53 -19.01
C LEU A 34 2.50 -17.94 -17.63
N ALA A 35 1.25 -18.00 -17.15
CA ALA A 35 0.86 -17.46 -15.85
C ALA A 35 1.61 -18.14 -14.70
N GLU A 36 1.71 -19.46 -14.70
CA GLU A 36 2.44 -20.23 -13.69
C GLU A 36 3.92 -19.85 -13.63
N SER A 37 4.53 -19.66 -14.80
CA SER A 37 5.95 -19.31 -14.92
C SER A 37 6.21 -17.83 -14.60
N ALA A 38 5.28 -16.94 -14.94
CA ALA A 38 5.42 -15.49 -14.81
C ALA A 38 5.07 -14.95 -13.42
N LEU A 39 4.15 -15.58 -12.70
CA LEU A 39 3.58 -14.99 -11.49
C LEU A 39 4.64 -14.69 -10.41
N MET A 40 5.48 -15.67 -10.07
CA MET A 40 6.55 -15.49 -9.08
C MET A 40 7.56 -14.40 -9.46
N PRO A 41 8.17 -14.40 -10.66
CA PRO A 41 9.13 -13.36 -11.02
C PRO A 41 8.47 -11.98 -11.18
N ALA A 42 7.22 -11.90 -11.65
CA ALA A 42 6.51 -10.64 -11.83
C ALA A 42 6.04 -10.01 -10.52
N ALA A 43 5.61 -10.81 -9.53
CA ALA A 43 4.90 -10.30 -8.35
C ALA A 43 5.55 -10.65 -7.00
N ARG A 44 6.59 -11.48 -6.95
CA ARG A 44 7.39 -11.79 -5.75
C ARG A 44 6.54 -12.14 -4.52
N ASN A 45 6.52 -11.28 -3.48
CA ASN A 45 5.74 -11.53 -2.27
C ASN A 45 4.23 -11.56 -2.55
N LEU A 46 3.75 -10.77 -3.51
CA LEU A 46 2.35 -10.79 -3.93
C LEU A 46 2.01 -12.12 -4.61
N ALA A 47 2.92 -12.74 -5.35
CA ALA A 47 2.72 -14.09 -5.89
C ALA A 47 2.55 -15.15 -4.77
N VAL A 48 3.31 -15.04 -3.68
CA VAL A 48 3.14 -15.92 -2.51
C VAL A 48 1.76 -15.70 -1.88
N ALA A 49 1.33 -14.43 -1.75
CA ALA A 49 0.00 -14.08 -1.23
C ALA A 49 -1.13 -14.61 -2.13
N ILE A 50 -1.03 -14.44 -3.45
CA ILE A 50 -1.98 -14.96 -4.44
C ILE A 50 -2.09 -16.49 -4.35
N ASN A 51 -0.98 -17.18 -4.14
CA ASN A 51 -0.98 -18.64 -3.98
C ASN A 51 -1.66 -19.13 -2.68
N LEU A 52 -1.83 -18.26 -1.68
CA LEU A 52 -2.61 -18.56 -0.48
C LEU A 52 -4.13 -18.44 -0.71
N LEU A 53 -4.56 -17.79 -1.79
CA LEU A 53 -5.97 -17.56 -2.07
C LEU A 53 -6.72 -18.86 -2.47
N PRO A 54 -8.04 -18.93 -2.18
CA PRO A 54 -8.98 -19.82 -2.86
C PRO A 54 -8.85 -19.78 -4.38
N GLU A 55 -9.25 -20.85 -5.06
CA GLU A 55 -8.98 -21.06 -6.49
C GLU A 55 -9.54 -19.96 -7.39
N MET A 56 -10.80 -19.59 -7.21
CA MET A 56 -11.44 -18.52 -8.00
C MET A 56 -10.77 -17.16 -7.77
N GLN A 57 -10.48 -16.83 -6.51
CA GLN A 57 -9.81 -15.58 -6.13
C GLN A 57 -8.38 -15.54 -6.68
N ARG A 58 -7.66 -16.68 -6.63
CA ARG A 58 -6.31 -16.81 -7.19
C ARG A 58 -6.30 -16.58 -8.69
N ALA A 59 -7.24 -17.17 -9.44
CA ALA A 59 -7.33 -17.00 -10.88
C ALA A 59 -7.55 -15.53 -11.25
N GLU A 60 -8.50 -14.87 -10.59
CA GLU A 60 -8.78 -13.44 -10.79
C GLU A 60 -7.58 -12.56 -10.43
N SER A 61 -6.97 -12.74 -9.27
CA SER A 61 -5.79 -11.97 -8.87
C SER A 61 -4.57 -12.23 -9.76
N THR A 62 -4.41 -13.45 -10.30
CA THR A 62 -3.32 -13.77 -11.24
C THR A 62 -3.52 -13.02 -12.55
N ALA A 63 -4.72 -13.08 -13.13
CA ALA A 63 -5.04 -12.36 -14.36
C ALA A 63 -4.90 -10.85 -14.17
N ALA A 64 -5.42 -10.30 -13.07
CA ALA A 64 -5.31 -8.88 -12.74
C ALA A 64 -3.85 -8.43 -12.62
N VAL A 65 -3.03 -9.15 -11.86
CA VAL A 65 -1.61 -8.81 -11.68
C VAL A 65 -0.86 -8.87 -13.00
N LEU A 66 -0.99 -9.95 -13.78
CA LEU A 66 -0.26 -10.07 -15.05
C LEU A 66 -0.71 -9.00 -16.05
N ALA A 67 -1.99 -8.64 -16.08
CA ALA A 67 -2.49 -7.56 -16.91
C ALA A 67 -1.97 -6.19 -16.45
N CYS A 68 -1.93 -5.90 -15.14
CA CYS A 68 -1.29 -4.69 -14.62
C CYS A 68 0.21 -4.64 -14.96
N ARG A 69 0.94 -5.76 -14.92
CA ARG A 69 2.35 -5.81 -15.31
C ARG A 69 2.58 -5.53 -16.80
N VAL A 70 1.62 -5.88 -17.66
CA VAL A 70 1.64 -5.45 -19.06
C VAL A 70 1.47 -3.93 -19.16
N LEU A 71 0.57 -3.33 -18.36
CA LEU A 71 0.41 -1.87 -18.34
C LEU A 71 1.69 -1.18 -17.84
N ASP A 72 2.30 -1.67 -16.74
CA ASP A 72 3.60 -1.19 -16.25
C ASP A 72 4.66 -1.25 -17.37
N ALA A 73 4.70 -2.33 -18.15
CA ALA A 73 5.63 -2.47 -19.27
C ALA A 73 5.45 -1.35 -20.31
N TYR A 74 4.20 -1.02 -20.64
CA TYR A 74 3.90 0.08 -21.56
C TYR A 74 4.16 1.46 -20.96
N GLU A 75 3.97 1.63 -19.64
CA GLU A 75 4.28 2.88 -18.97
C GLU A 75 5.80 3.10 -18.91
N ASP A 76 6.55 2.14 -18.38
CA ASP A 76 7.97 2.28 -18.08
C ASP A 76 8.84 2.16 -19.34
N LEU A 77 8.59 1.15 -20.18
CA LEU A 77 9.48 0.82 -21.30
C LEU A 77 9.16 1.61 -22.57
N TYR A 78 7.95 2.16 -22.68
CA TYR A 78 7.58 3.08 -23.77
C TYR A 78 7.70 4.55 -23.34
N SER A 79 8.07 4.82 -22.09
CA SER A 79 8.26 6.18 -21.55
C SER A 79 9.21 7.00 -22.43
N GLY A 80 8.90 8.29 -22.59
CA GLY A 80 9.69 9.22 -23.42
C GLY A 80 9.44 9.13 -24.94
N SER A 81 8.58 8.22 -25.41
CA SER A 81 8.12 8.18 -26.80
C SER A 81 6.87 9.04 -27.01
N GLU A 82 6.72 9.64 -28.20
CA GLU A 82 5.49 10.34 -28.58
C GLU A 82 4.29 9.36 -28.50
N GLY A 83 3.26 9.75 -27.76
CA GLY A 83 2.04 8.94 -27.59
C GLY A 83 2.11 7.83 -26.53
N ALA A 84 3.02 7.90 -25.55
CA ALA A 84 3.10 6.92 -24.46
C ALA A 84 1.78 6.78 -23.67
N ALA A 85 1.18 7.89 -23.26
CA ALA A 85 -0.12 7.91 -22.56
C ALA A 85 -1.23 7.20 -23.37
N THR A 86 -1.34 7.52 -24.66
CA THR A 86 -2.29 6.87 -25.59
C THR A 86 -2.03 5.38 -25.72
N THR A 87 -0.77 4.95 -25.72
CA THR A 87 -0.39 3.55 -25.88
C THR A 87 -0.75 2.72 -24.64
N VAL A 88 -0.56 3.26 -23.44
CA VAL A 88 -1.00 2.61 -22.18
C VAL A 88 -2.52 2.41 -22.19
N LEU A 89 -3.28 3.43 -22.58
CA LEU A 89 -4.74 3.33 -22.71
C LEU A 89 -5.17 2.29 -23.76
N TRP A 90 -4.48 2.24 -24.90
CA TRP A 90 -4.73 1.21 -25.92
C TRP A 90 -4.44 -0.20 -25.40
N ALA A 91 -3.34 -0.40 -24.68
CA ALA A 91 -3.03 -1.69 -24.07
C ALA A 91 -4.14 -2.15 -23.12
N ALA A 92 -4.67 -1.25 -22.27
CA ALA A 92 -5.78 -1.56 -21.39
C ALA A 92 -7.05 -1.95 -22.16
N ARG A 93 -7.46 -1.15 -23.15
CA ARG A 93 -8.62 -1.44 -24.01
C ARG A 93 -8.49 -2.77 -24.74
N TYR A 94 -7.29 -3.11 -25.20
CA TYR A 94 -7.01 -4.40 -25.82
C TYR A 94 -7.18 -5.55 -24.81
N LEU A 95 -6.57 -5.44 -23.62
CA LEU A 95 -6.66 -6.45 -22.56
C LEU A 95 -8.09 -6.74 -22.11
N VAL A 96 -8.95 -5.71 -22.04
CA VAL A 96 -10.37 -5.86 -21.65
C VAL A 96 -11.30 -6.22 -22.81
N GLY A 97 -10.72 -6.31 -24.02
CA GLY A 97 -11.38 -6.75 -25.24
C GLY A 97 -12.24 -5.71 -25.95
N GLU A 98 -12.07 -4.43 -25.63
CA GLU A 98 -12.72 -3.31 -26.34
C GLU A 98 -12.05 -3.05 -27.69
N ASP A 99 -10.71 -3.14 -27.74
CA ASP A 99 -9.95 -3.02 -28.98
C ASP A 99 -9.56 -4.40 -29.55
N PRO A 100 -9.77 -4.64 -30.85
CA PRO A 100 -9.43 -5.92 -31.49
C PRO A 100 -7.95 -6.04 -31.86
N VAL A 101 -7.25 -4.92 -32.00
CA VAL A 101 -5.84 -4.86 -32.46
C VAL A 101 -4.93 -4.62 -31.26
N PRO A 102 -3.86 -5.42 -31.08
CA PRO A 102 -2.91 -5.20 -29.99
C PRO A 102 -2.13 -3.89 -30.19
N PRO A 103 -1.71 -3.23 -29.11
CA PRO A 103 -0.79 -2.09 -29.19
C PRO A 103 0.54 -2.48 -29.87
N PRO A 104 1.33 -1.48 -30.33
CA PRO A 104 2.63 -1.72 -30.92
C PRO A 104 3.58 -2.51 -29.98
N PRO A 105 4.49 -3.31 -30.53
CA PRO A 105 5.48 -4.02 -29.72
C PRO A 105 6.45 -3.05 -29.06
N LEU A 106 6.85 -3.35 -27.82
CA LEU A 106 7.87 -2.61 -27.10
C LEU A 106 9.23 -2.81 -27.81
N ARG A 107 9.88 -1.71 -28.20
CA ARG A 107 11.25 -1.72 -28.76
C ARG A 107 12.27 -1.17 -27.76
N ALA A 108 12.06 -1.47 -26.49
CA ALA A 108 12.83 -0.90 -25.40
C ALA A 108 14.11 -1.68 -25.12
N ARG A 109 15.13 -0.99 -24.61
CA ARG A 109 16.34 -1.62 -24.09
C ARG A 109 16.04 -2.12 -22.68
N ILE A 110 16.10 -3.44 -22.48
CA ILE A 110 15.94 -4.08 -21.17
C ILE A 110 17.13 -3.68 -20.27
N LEU A 111 16.87 -3.01 -19.14
CA LEU A 111 17.90 -2.54 -18.21
C LEU A 111 17.93 -3.34 -16.91
N ARG A 112 16.79 -3.84 -16.43
CA ARG A 112 16.62 -4.63 -15.20
C ARG A 112 16.02 -6.01 -15.53
N GLU A 113 16.22 -7.00 -14.63
CA GLU A 113 15.61 -8.33 -14.81
C GLU A 113 14.06 -8.30 -14.75
N SER A 114 13.48 -7.36 -13.99
CA SER A 114 12.03 -7.11 -13.98
C SER A 114 11.53 -6.68 -15.36
N ASP A 115 12.27 -5.81 -16.03
CA ASP A 115 11.94 -5.28 -17.35
C ASP A 115 11.90 -6.41 -18.39
N ALA A 116 12.71 -7.45 -18.22
CA ALA A 116 12.70 -8.62 -19.09
C ALA A 116 11.39 -9.41 -18.98
N VAL A 117 10.86 -9.57 -17.76
CA VAL A 117 9.57 -10.24 -17.52
C VAL A 117 8.45 -9.40 -18.11
N ASP A 118 8.45 -8.10 -17.85
CA ASP A 118 7.41 -7.18 -18.30
C ASP A 118 7.39 -7.05 -19.83
N SER A 119 8.56 -6.96 -20.45
CA SER A 119 8.71 -6.98 -21.91
C SER A 119 8.13 -8.26 -22.52
N ILE A 120 8.43 -9.43 -21.96
CA ILE A 120 7.88 -10.70 -22.45
C ILE A 120 6.36 -10.76 -22.25
N LEU A 121 5.85 -10.29 -21.12
CA LEU A 121 4.40 -10.24 -20.88
C LEU A 121 3.69 -9.31 -21.88
N ALA A 122 4.29 -8.17 -22.22
CA ALA A 122 3.77 -7.26 -23.23
C ALA A 122 3.82 -7.86 -24.64
N GLU A 123 4.90 -8.55 -25.02
CA GLU A 123 4.95 -9.31 -26.28
C GLU A 123 3.88 -10.42 -26.34
N ARG A 124 3.59 -11.04 -25.19
CA ARG A 124 2.58 -12.09 -25.01
C ARG A 124 1.24 -11.52 -24.53
N ILE A 125 0.93 -10.24 -24.78
CA ILE A 125 -0.30 -9.57 -24.32
C ILE A 125 -1.58 -10.32 -24.72
N THR A 126 -1.57 -11.04 -25.85
CA THR A 126 -2.71 -11.87 -26.29
C THR A 126 -3.02 -13.00 -25.31
N ASP A 127 -2.00 -13.64 -24.73
CA ASP A 127 -2.20 -14.69 -23.73
C ASP A 127 -2.70 -14.12 -22.41
N VAL A 128 -2.18 -12.96 -22.01
CA VAL A 128 -2.66 -12.24 -20.82
C VAL A 128 -4.12 -11.83 -21.00
N ARG A 129 -4.52 -11.35 -22.18
CA ARG A 129 -5.91 -11.09 -22.54
C ARG A 129 -6.77 -12.35 -22.44
N ALA A 130 -6.26 -13.50 -22.87
CA ALA A 130 -6.98 -14.78 -22.75
C ALA A 130 -7.27 -15.14 -21.29
N LEU A 131 -6.29 -14.97 -20.39
CA LEU A 131 -6.47 -15.17 -18.95
C LEU A 131 -7.61 -14.31 -18.38
N VAL A 132 -7.67 -13.03 -18.76
CA VAL A 132 -8.78 -12.14 -18.38
C VAL A 132 -10.09 -12.66 -18.98
N GLY A 133 -10.11 -13.07 -20.25
CA GLY A 133 -11.27 -13.60 -20.95
C GLY A 133 -11.88 -14.86 -20.30
N TRP A 134 -11.07 -15.69 -19.65
CA TRP A 134 -11.51 -16.92 -18.98
C TRP A 134 -12.16 -16.71 -17.64
N LEU A 135 -12.00 -15.53 -17.02
CA LEU A 135 -12.66 -15.25 -15.75
C LEU A 135 -14.19 -15.30 -15.92
N PRO A 136 -14.94 -15.65 -14.84
CA PRO A 136 -16.38 -15.47 -14.82
C PRO A 136 -16.77 -14.02 -15.08
N ALA A 137 -17.98 -13.78 -15.57
CA ALA A 137 -18.45 -12.44 -15.97
C ALA A 137 -18.20 -11.37 -14.90
N ALA A 138 -18.50 -11.66 -13.63
CA ALA A 138 -18.26 -10.73 -12.52
C ALA A 138 -16.77 -10.39 -12.32
N GLY A 139 -15.89 -11.39 -12.40
CA GLY A 139 -14.44 -11.19 -12.32
C GLY A 139 -13.91 -10.39 -13.51
N ARG A 140 -14.41 -10.67 -14.72
CA ARG A 140 -14.06 -9.88 -15.92
C ARG A 140 -14.44 -8.41 -15.79
N THR A 141 -15.63 -8.12 -15.28
CA THR A 141 -16.08 -6.73 -15.08
C THR A 141 -15.16 -6.01 -14.10
N ARG A 142 -14.85 -6.62 -12.95
CA ARG A 142 -13.94 -6.01 -11.96
C ARG A 142 -12.53 -5.80 -12.48
N VAL A 143 -11.98 -6.77 -13.21
CA VAL A 143 -10.65 -6.64 -13.82
C VAL A 143 -10.68 -5.58 -14.91
N ARG A 144 -11.76 -5.47 -15.70
CA ARG A 144 -11.92 -4.39 -16.68
C ARG A 144 -11.86 -3.01 -16.00
N GLU A 145 -12.69 -2.80 -14.99
CA GLU A 145 -12.75 -1.53 -14.25
C GLU A 145 -11.37 -1.18 -13.67
N LEU A 146 -10.70 -2.15 -13.04
CA LEU A 146 -9.35 -1.99 -12.52
C LEU A 146 -8.36 -1.55 -13.61
N LEU A 147 -8.32 -2.26 -14.75
CA LEU A 147 -7.33 -1.99 -15.80
C LEU A 147 -7.54 -0.63 -16.46
N ILE A 148 -8.79 -0.22 -16.64
CA ILE A 148 -9.10 1.11 -17.18
C ILE A 148 -8.70 2.20 -16.18
N ASP A 149 -9.08 2.07 -14.90
CA ASP A 149 -8.74 3.06 -13.87
C ASP A 149 -7.23 3.23 -13.70
N VAL A 150 -6.49 2.11 -13.66
CA VAL A 150 -5.01 2.11 -13.56
C VAL A 150 -4.38 2.73 -14.80
N ALA A 151 -4.81 2.33 -16.00
CA ALA A 151 -4.25 2.88 -17.24
C ALA A 151 -4.53 4.38 -17.38
N THR A 152 -5.70 4.85 -16.95
CA THR A 152 -6.00 6.29 -16.90
C THR A 152 -5.08 7.01 -15.93
N ALA A 153 -4.83 6.46 -14.74
CA ALA A 153 -3.90 7.06 -13.79
C ALA A 153 -2.46 7.14 -14.32
N MET A 154 -1.98 6.09 -14.99
CA MET A 154 -0.67 6.05 -15.65
C MET A 154 -0.59 7.08 -16.79
N ALA A 155 -1.59 7.11 -17.67
CA ALA A 155 -1.66 8.06 -18.77
C ALA A 155 -1.67 9.52 -18.29
N ASP A 156 -2.49 9.83 -17.29
CA ASP A 156 -2.53 11.17 -16.67
C ASP A 156 -1.15 11.54 -16.09
N ASN A 157 -0.43 10.60 -15.47
CA ASN A 157 0.90 10.85 -14.90
C ASN A 157 1.97 11.10 -15.99
N LEU A 158 1.87 10.41 -17.12
CA LEU A 158 2.75 10.61 -18.27
C LEU A 158 2.53 11.99 -18.93
N ASP A 159 1.29 12.47 -18.94
CA ASP A 159 0.95 13.80 -19.46
C ASP A 159 1.30 14.92 -18.47
N VAL A 160 0.89 14.77 -17.21
CA VAL A 160 1.13 15.73 -16.12
C VAL A 160 1.61 14.96 -14.88
N PRO A 161 2.92 15.03 -14.56
CA PRO A 161 3.48 14.30 -13.43
C PRO A 161 2.75 14.61 -12.11
N MET A 162 2.33 13.55 -11.42
CA MET A 162 1.67 13.62 -10.13
C MET A 162 2.67 13.52 -8.97
N SER A 163 2.24 13.89 -7.77
CA SER A 163 2.99 13.55 -6.56
C SER A 163 3.09 12.01 -6.42
N ARG A 164 4.17 11.51 -5.81
CA ARG A 164 4.37 10.05 -5.64
C ARG A 164 3.27 9.40 -4.79
N VAL A 165 2.77 10.12 -3.78
CA VAL A 165 1.65 9.66 -2.96
C VAL A 165 0.38 9.54 -3.81
N THR A 166 -0.01 10.61 -4.51
CA THR A 166 -1.20 10.62 -5.37
C THR A 166 -1.12 9.56 -6.46
N TYR A 167 0.05 9.41 -7.10
CA TYR A 167 0.27 8.38 -8.11
C TYR A 167 0.10 6.97 -7.51
N GLY A 168 0.71 6.70 -6.35
CA GLY A 168 0.56 5.43 -5.64
C GLY A 168 -0.89 5.13 -5.22
N GLU A 169 -1.67 6.13 -4.84
CA GLU A 169 -3.10 6.01 -4.54
C GLU A 169 -3.92 5.68 -5.80
N ARG A 170 -3.64 6.35 -6.91
CA ARG A 170 -4.40 6.16 -8.15
C ARG A 170 -4.05 4.86 -8.89
N VAL A 171 -2.82 4.37 -8.79
CA VAL A 171 -2.39 3.12 -9.42
C VAL A 171 -2.55 1.95 -8.44
N LEU A 172 -1.66 1.84 -7.45
CA LEU A 172 -1.67 0.71 -6.53
C LEU A 172 -2.86 0.75 -5.56
N GLY A 173 -3.39 1.93 -5.23
CA GLY A 173 -4.59 2.02 -4.40
C GLY A 173 -5.80 1.37 -5.06
N ARG A 174 -5.99 1.55 -6.37
CA ARG A 174 -7.05 0.86 -7.15
C ARG A 174 -6.85 -0.66 -7.16
N VAL A 175 -5.60 -1.11 -7.27
CA VAL A 175 -5.25 -2.54 -7.14
C VAL A 175 -5.64 -3.06 -5.75
N VAL A 176 -5.43 -2.29 -4.68
CA VAL A 176 -5.81 -2.68 -3.31
C VAL A 176 -7.34 -2.68 -3.14
N VAL A 177 -8.06 -1.72 -3.72
CA VAL A 177 -9.55 -1.73 -3.72
C VAL A 177 -10.07 -3.00 -4.38
N HIS A 178 -9.55 -3.33 -5.56
CA HIS A 178 -9.87 -4.58 -6.24
C HIS A 178 -9.52 -5.80 -5.37
N ALA A 179 -8.33 -5.83 -4.77
CA ALA A 179 -7.93 -6.92 -3.89
C ALA A 179 -8.88 -7.08 -2.69
N CYS A 180 -9.32 -5.97 -2.07
CA CYS A 180 -10.30 -5.97 -0.99
C CYS A 180 -11.63 -6.58 -1.41
N ALA A 181 -12.13 -6.22 -2.61
CA ALA A 181 -13.33 -6.81 -3.18
C ALA A 181 -13.18 -8.32 -3.42
N VAL A 182 -12.04 -8.77 -3.94
CA VAL A 182 -11.75 -10.19 -4.20
C VAL A 182 -11.69 -11.00 -2.90
N ILE A 183 -10.92 -10.55 -1.90
CA ILE A 183 -10.70 -11.30 -0.65
C ILE A 183 -11.91 -11.30 0.28
N CYS A 184 -12.78 -10.29 0.17
CA CYS A 184 -14.03 -10.19 0.92
C CYS A 184 -15.24 -10.68 0.13
N GLU A 185 -15.04 -11.35 -1.01
CA GLU A 185 -16.11 -11.95 -1.82
C GLU A 185 -17.20 -10.95 -2.26
N ASN A 186 -16.84 -9.69 -2.50
CA ASN A 186 -17.75 -8.57 -2.81
C ASN A 186 -18.77 -8.27 -1.70
N ASP A 187 -18.35 -8.40 -0.43
CA ASP A 187 -19.06 -7.80 0.70
C ASP A 187 -19.35 -6.31 0.40
N GLN A 188 -20.63 -5.94 0.40
CA GLN A 188 -21.11 -4.62 -0.05
C GLN A 188 -20.52 -3.48 0.79
N ASP A 189 -20.21 -3.74 2.06
CA ASP A 189 -19.62 -2.73 2.94
C ASP A 189 -18.13 -2.48 2.67
N VAL A 190 -17.47 -3.33 1.87
CA VAL A 190 -16.06 -3.18 1.49
C VAL A 190 -15.90 -2.24 0.28
N GLY A 191 -17.01 -1.91 -0.39
CA GLY A 191 -17.05 -0.98 -1.52
C GLY A 191 -17.39 0.48 -1.15
N ASN A 192 -17.46 0.83 0.13
CA ASN A 192 -17.72 2.22 0.52
C ASN A 192 -16.50 3.13 0.28
N GLU A 193 -16.75 4.43 0.15
CA GLU A 193 -15.71 5.42 -0.16
C GLU A 193 -14.61 5.45 0.91
N ASP A 194 -14.97 5.29 2.19
CA ASP A 194 -13.98 5.29 3.27
C ASP A 194 -13.01 4.11 3.18
N VAL A 195 -13.50 2.88 2.92
CA VAL A 195 -12.62 1.71 2.77
C VAL A 195 -11.76 1.84 1.52
N ALA A 196 -12.30 2.47 0.46
CA ALA A 196 -11.51 2.81 -0.72
C ALA A 196 -10.39 3.81 -0.38
N GLU A 197 -10.67 4.83 0.44
CA GLU A 197 -9.68 5.78 0.93
C GLU A 197 -8.56 5.08 1.74
N LEU A 198 -8.93 4.13 2.61
CA LEU A 198 -7.96 3.33 3.37
C LEU A 198 -7.14 2.39 2.46
N ALA A 199 -7.76 1.81 1.43
CA ALA A 199 -7.07 1.01 0.42
C ALA A 199 -6.07 1.85 -0.38
N HIS A 200 -6.39 3.11 -0.68
CA HIS A 200 -5.47 4.05 -1.31
C HIS A 200 -4.22 4.30 -0.45
N CYS A 201 -4.37 4.38 0.88
CA CYS A 201 -3.21 4.45 1.79
C CYS A 201 -2.27 3.25 1.66
N VAL A 202 -2.80 2.04 1.55
CA VAL A 202 -1.96 0.84 1.31
C VAL A 202 -1.28 0.92 -0.06
N GLY A 203 -1.97 1.44 -1.07
CA GLY A 203 -1.40 1.71 -2.40
C GLY A 203 -0.21 2.67 -2.34
N ALA A 204 -0.36 3.80 -1.66
CA ALA A 204 0.72 4.76 -1.43
C ALA A 204 1.90 4.13 -0.69
N ALA A 205 1.64 3.37 0.39
CA ALA A 205 2.69 2.67 1.13
C ALA A 205 3.44 1.64 0.26
N ALA A 206 2.72 0.92 -0.60
CA ALA A 206 3.34 -0.04 -1.53
C ALA A 206 4.18 0.67 -2.60
N GLN A 207 3.74 1.83 -3.10
CA GLN A 207 4.50 2.62 -4.07
C GLN A 207 5.79 3.16 -3.45
N LEU A 208 5.71 3.71 -2.24
CA LEU A 208 6.87 4.14 -1.46
C LEU A 208 7.87 2.99 -1.24
N ALA A 209 7.39 1.77 -1.02
CA ALA A 209 8.25 0.60 -0.90
C ALA A 209 8.94 0.23 -2.23
N ASN A 210 8.24 0.38 -3.37
CA ASN A 210 8.82 0.15 -4.69
C ASN A 210 9.91 1.18 -4.98
N ASP A 211 9.62 2.47 -4.82
CA ASP A 211 10.55 3.56 -5.07
C ASP A 211 11.84 3.40 -4.22
N LEU A 212 11.71 2.98 -2.96
CA LEU A 212 12.85 2.72 -2.08
C LEU A 212 13.67 1.51 -2.53
N ARG A 213 13.01 0.42 -2.93
CA ARG A 213 13.66 -0.80 -3.41
C ARG A 213 14.45 -0.52 -4.69
N ASP A 214 13.89 0.30 -5.56
CA ASP A 214 14.42 0.57 -6.90
C ASP A 214 15.39 1.77 -6.90
N GLN A 215 15.61 2.40 -5.73
CA GLN A 215 16.54 3.50 -5.50
C GLN A 215 16.26 4.71 -6.41
N GLU A 216 15.00 5.12 -6.45
CA GLU A 216 14.51 6.19 -7.33
C GLU A 216 14.90 7.59 -6.81
N LEU A 217 16.20 7.88 -6.72
CA LEU A 217 16.76 9.12 -6.15
C LEU A 217 16.25 10.39 -6.85
N GLU A 218 16.14 10.36 -8.17
CA GLU A 218 15.75 11.51 -8.99
C GLU A 218 14.31 11.95 -8.72
N LEU A 219 13.40 11.00 -8.50
CA LEU A 219 11.98 11.28 -8.22
C LEU A 219 11.79 12.09 -6.92
N TYR A 220 12.70 11.91 -5.96
CA TYR A 220 12.67 12.58 -4.66
C TYR A 220 13.65 13.75 -4.57
N ARG A 221 14.41 14.03 -5.66
CA ARG A 221 15.43 15.09 -5.72
C ARG A 221 16.48 14.98 -4.61
N VAL A 222 16.87 13.75 -4.27
CA VAL A 222 17.87 13.43 -3.26
C VAL A 222 19.15 12.92 -3.89
N GLY A 223 20.28 13.09 -3.22
CA GLY A 223 21.60 12.67 -3.70
C GLY A 223 22.04 11.29 -3.22
N THR A 224 21.44 10.77 -2.14
CA THR A 224 21.86 9.51 -1.54
C THR A 224 20.69 8.59 -1.16
N GLY A 225 20.96 7.28 -1.08
CA GLY A 225 19.97 6.30 -0.61
C GLY A 225 19.55 6.50 0.85
N ALA A 226 20.39 7.13 1.68
CA ALA A 226 20.05 7.48 3.06
C ALA A 226 19.02 8.62 3.10
N GLU A 227 19.24 9.67 2.31
CA GLU A 227 18.27 10.76 2.12
C GLU A 227 16.95 10.23 1.55
N LEU A 228 17.00 9.35 0.54
CA LEU A 228 15.80 8.70 0.00
C LEU A 228 15.03 7.93 1.08
N THR A 229 15.73 7.15 1.90
CA THR A 229 15.12 6.38 2.98
C THR A 229 14.42 7.30 3.99
N HIS A 230 15.07 8.41 4.36
CA HIS A 230 14.49 9.41 5.26
C HIS A 230 13.22 10.03 4.66
N GLU A 231 13.30 10.54 3.43
CA GLU A 231 12.19 11.17 2.72
C GLU A 231 10.99 10.23 2.52
N ILE A 232 11.24 8.95 2.24
CA ILE A 232 10.18 7.95 2.02
C ILE A 232 9.48 7.59 3.32
N VAL A 233 10.22 7.39 4.42
CA VAL A 233 9.60 6.97 5.68
C VAL A 233 8.80 8.11 6.33
N LEU A 234 9.22 9.37 6.17
CA LEU A 234 8.40 10.51 6.58
C LEU A 234 7.07 10.56 5.81
N ARG A 235 7.10 10.32 4.49
CA ARG A 235 5.87 10.23 3.67
C ARG A 235 5.02 8.99 3.98
N LEU A 236 5.59 7.96 4.61
CA LEU A 236 4.88 6.74 4.98
C LEU A 236 3.96 6.94 6.21
N LEU A 237 4.17 7.97 7.04
CA LEU A 237 3.44 8.14 8.31
C LEU A 237 1.91 8.13 8.13
N THR A 238 1.39 8.98 7.24
CA THR A 238 -0.05 9.05 6.95
C THR A 238 -0.58 7.79 6.26
N PRO A 239 0.05 7.26 5.20
CA PRO A 239 -0.31 5.96 4.61
C PRO A 239 -0.30 4.79 5.61
N ALA A 240 0.60 4.79 6.60
CA ALA A 240 0.68 3.73 7.60
C ALA A 240 -0.55 3.72 8.52
N LEU A 241 -1.05 4.90 8.94
CA LEU A 241 -2.31 5.00 9.70
C LEU A 241 -3.47 4.37 8.95
N GLY A 242 -3.66 4.73 7.68
CA GLY A 242 -4.74 4.19 6.85
C GLY A 242 -4.58 2.69 6.60
N SER A 243 -3.34 2.22 6.43
CA SER A 243 -3.03 0.80 6.30
C SER A 243 -3.43 0.02 7.56
N PHE A 244 -3.13 0.53 8.76
CA PHE A 244 -3.53 -0.12 10.01
C PHE A 244 -5.04 -0.10 10.21
N ALA A 245 -5.71 1.00 9.86
CA ALA A 245 -7.17 1.10 9.89
C ALA A 245 -7.82 0.05 8.98
N LEU A 246 -7.32 -0.07 7.73
CA LEU A 246 -7.79 -1.08 6.79
C LEU A 246 -7.59 -2.49 7.32
N LEU A 247 -6.41 -2.79 7.88
CA LEU A 247 -6.11 -4.12 8.41
C LEU A 247 -6.98 -4.47 9.63
N SER A 248 -7.26 -3.49 10.50
CA SER A 248 -8.23 -3.65 11.60
C SER A 248 -9.62 -4.00 11.04
N TYR A 249 -10.06 -3.26 10.00
CA TYR A 249 -11.34 -3.47 9.34
C TYR A 249 -11.45 -4.85 8.67
N LEU A 250 -10.47 -5.21 7.83
CA LEU A 250 -10.44 -6.45 7.06
C LEU A 250 -10.31 -7.69 7.96
N GLY A 251 -9.58 -7.61 9.07
CA GLY A 251 -9.31 -8.74 9.95
C GLY A 251 -10.56 -9.46 10.45
N ARG A 252 -11.68 -8.75 10.56
CA ARG A 252 -12.97 -9.31 11.01
C ARG A 252 -13.86 -9.78 9.86
N ARG A 253 -13.63 -9.27 8.63
CA ARG A 253 -14.48 -9.55 7.45
C ARG A 253 -13.98 -10.67 6.57
N ILE A 254 -12.66 -10.90 6.49
CA ILE A 254 -12.11 -11.95 5.65
C ILE A 254 -12.46 -13.34 6.22
N ARG A 255 -13.36 -14.05 5.53
CA ARG A 255 -13.87 -15.37 5.95
C ARG A 255 -12.87 -16.49 5.66
N HIS A 256 -12.20 -16.42 4.52
CA HIS A 256 -11.27 -17.47 4.10
C HIS A 256 -9.92 -17.34 4.80
N LYS A 257 -9.50 -18.39 5.52
CA LYS A 257 -8.19 -18.46 6.17
C LYS A 257 -7.02 -18.22 5.21
N GLY A 258 -7.13 -18.68 3.97
CA GLY A 258 -6.12 -18.45 2.93
C GLY A 258 -5.97 -16.97 2.57
N ALA A 259 -7.08 -16.28 2.31
CA ALA A 259 -7.10 -14.84 2.07
C ALA A 259 -6.61 -14.04 3.27
N ARG A 260 -6.99 -14.44 4.48
CA ARG A 260 -6.51 -13.80 5.71
C ARG A 260 -4.99 -13.98 5.89
N ALA A 261 -4.47 -15.17 5.57
CA ALA A 261 -3.03 -15.41 5.57
C ALA A 261 -2.31 -14.61 4.47
N ALA A 262 -2.93 -14.42 3.30
CA ALA A 262 -2.38 -13.62 2.21
C ALA A 262 -2.19 -12.15 2.65
N VAL A 263 -3.22 -11.53 3.21
CA VAL A 263 -3.14 -10.16 3.72
C VAL A 263 -2.11 -10.06 4.85
N ALA A 264 -2.16 -10.96 5.83
CA ALA A 264 -1.19 -10.99 6.93
C ALA A 264 0.26 -11.11 6.41
N TYR A 265 0.49 -11.97 5.40
CA TYR A 265 1.81 -12.14 4.81
C TYR A 265 2.30 -10.85 4.15
N MET A 266 1.45 -10.21 3.34
CA MET A 266 1.79 -8.93 2.71
C MET A 266 2.12 -7.87 3.77
N SER A 267 1.26 -7.66 4.76
CA SER A 267 1.51 -6.70 5.85
C SER A 267 2.82 -6.98 6.58
N ILE A 268 3.07 -8.24 6.99
CA ILE A 268 4.31 -8.63 7.67
C ILE A 268 5.53 -8.36 6.80
N THR A 269 5.49 -8.71 5.50
CA THR A 269 6.65 -8.54 4.62
C THR A 269 6.91 -7.09 4.26
N THR A 270 5.88 -6.27 4.07
CA THR A 270 6.00 -4.84 3.78
C THR A 270 6.52 -4.08 4.99
N THR A 271 5.96 -4.28 6.20
CA THR A 271 6.50 -3.68 7.42
C THR A 271 7.95 -4.12 7.64
N ALA A 272 8.25 -5.40 7.44
CA ALA A 272 9.62 -5.91 7.55
C ALA A 272 10.60 -5.31 6.54
N PHE A 273 10.14 -4.88 5.37
CA PHE A 273 10.96 -4.20 4.37
C PHE A 273 11.33 -2.80 4.87
N PHE A 274 10.35 -2.00 5.32
CA PHE A 274 10.61 -0.65 5.84
C PHE A 274 11.50 -0.66 7.09
N CYS A 275 11.23 -1.54 8.06
CA CYS A 275 12.12 -1.66 9.23
C CYS A 275 13.55 -2.01 8.80
N GLY A 276 13.70 -2.91 7.82
CA GLY A 276 15.01 -3.31 7.31
C GLY A 276 15.76 -2.18 6.60
N ALA A 277 15.05 -1.31 5.88
CA ALA A 277 15.65 -0.19 5.18
C ALA A 277 16.30 0.84 6.13
N VAL A 278 15.73 1.00 7.33
CA VAL A 278 16.25 1.90 8.37
C VAL A 278 17.18 1.19 9.37
N GLY A 279 17.44 -0.10 9.21
CA GLY A 279 18.28 -0.88 10.15
C GLY A 279 17.60 -1.27 11.47
N VAL A 280 16.28 -1.10 11.57
CA VAL A 280 15.47 -1.50 12.74
C VAL A 280 15.07 -2.97 12.66
N ARG A 281 14.86 -3.59 13.83
CA ARG A 281 14.44 -4.99 13.90
C ARG A 281 13.06 -5.17 13.29
N SER A 282 12.98 -6.04 12.29
CA SER A 282 11.71 -6.47 11.68
C SER A 282 10.77 -7.15 12.70
N PRO A 283 9.43 -6.98 12.56
CA PRO A 283 8.44 -7.59 13.44
C PRO A 283 8.60 -9.12 13.49
N TYR A 284 8.86 -9.74 12.35
CA TYR A 284 9.07 -11.18 12.23
C TYR A 284 10.39 -11.47 11.52
N SER A 285 11.19 -12.38 12.10
CA SER A 285 12.38 -12.89 11.42
C SER A 285 11.99 -13.50 10.08
N ARG A 286 12.88 -13.42 9.08
CA ARG A 286 12.59 -13.85 7.71
C ARG A 286 12.02 -15.27 7.61
N ARG A 287 12.53 -16.21 8.42
CA ARG A 287 12.09 -17.61 8.46
C ARG A 287 10.68 -17.80 9.03
N LEU A 288 10.19 -16.84 9.81
CA LEU A 288 8.91 -16.93 10.51
C LEU A 288 7.79 -16.10 9.86
N ARG A 289 8.05 -15.32 8.80
CA ARG A 289 7.04 -14.42 8.20
C ARG A 289 5.80 -15.17 7.72
N LEU A 290 5.99 -16.24 6.93
CA LEU A 290 4.88 -17.07 6.46
C LEU A 290 4.17 -17.78 7.62
N VAL A 291 4.92 -18.28 8.60
CA VAL A 291 4.35 -18.94 9.79
C VAL A 291 3.50 -17.96 10.59
N GLY A 292 4.02 -16.75 10.83
CA GLY A 292 3.31 -15.67 11.51
C GLY A 292 2.02 -15.30 10.81
N ALA A 293 2.04 -15.20 9.47
CA ALA A 293 0.86 -14.95 8.66
C ALA A 293 -0.20 -16.06 8.80
N VAL A 294 0.23 -17.33 8.73
CA VAL A 294 -0.68 -18.48 8.93
C VAL A 294 -1.26 -18.48 10.35
N VAL A 295 -0.46 -18.16 11.37
CA VAL A 295 -0.94 -18.06 12.77
C VAL A 295 -1.94 -16.92 12.92
N ALA A 296 -1.67 -15.73 12.38
CA ALA A 296 -2.59 -14.60 12.40
C ALA A 296 -3.94 -14.91 11.73
N ALA A 297 -3.92 -15.75 10.69
CA ALA A 297 -5.12 -16.18 9.99
C ALA A 297 -6.02 -17.15 10.77
N THR A 298 -5.58 -17.67 11.92
CA THR A 298 -6.35 -18.67 12.69
C THR A 298 -7.44 -18.09 13.58
N GLY A 299 -7.42 -16.78 13.87
CA GLY A 299 -8.47 -16.14 14.66
C GLY A 299 -8.20 -14.66 14.97
N THR A 300 -9.23 -13.96 15.44
CA THR A 300 -9.21 -12.50 15.66
C THR A 300 -8.17 -12.06 16.68
N GLY A 301 -8.04 -12.72 17.83
CA GLY A 301 -6.99 -12.36 18.80
C GLY A 301 -5.56 -12.55 18.27
N ARG A 302 -5.33 -13.52 17.37
CA ARG A 302 -4.01 -13.72 16.73
C ARG A 302 -3.72 -12.67 15.67
N TRP A 303 -4.77 -12.20 14.99
CA TRP A 303 -4.68 -11.08 14.07
C TRP A 303 -4.39 -9.77 14.79
N GLU A 304 -5.10 -9.47 15.88
CA GLU A 304 -4.87 -8.28 16.69
C GLU A 304 -3.45 -8.28 17.28
N ALA A 305 -2.97 -9.42 17.79
CA ALA A 305 -1.60 -9.57 18.25
C ALA A 305 -0.56 -9.39 17.12
N MET A 306 -0.89 -9.75 15.87
CA MET A 306 -0.04 -9.46 14.72
C MET A 306 -0.01 -7.95 14.46
N LEU A 307 -1.17 -7.28 14.47
CA LEU A 307 -1.24 -5.84 14.23
C LEU A 307 -0.47 -5.05 15.28
N ASP A 308 -0.61 -5.38 16.57
CA ASP A 308 0.13 -4.71 17.63
C ASP A 308 1.65 -4.83 17.43
N ARG A 309 2.12 -6.03 17.08
CA ARG A 309 3.54 -6.25 16.77
C ARG A 309 4.03 -5.49 15.54
N LEU A 310 3.17 -5.31 14.52
CA LEU A 310 3.49 -4.50 13.35
C LEU A 310 3.58 -3.02 13.73
N ARG A 311 2.64 -2.52 14.55
CA ARG A 311 2.64 -1.14 15.07
C ARG A 311 3.90 -0.85 15.86
N GLU A 312 4.23 -1.68 16.86
CA GLU A 312 5.47 -1.55 17.65
C GLU A 312 6.73 -1.40 16.77
N SER A 313 6.80 -2.15 15.66
CA SER A 313 7.94 -2.07 14.75
C SER A 313 7.95 -0.80 13.89
N VAL A 314 6.78 -0.27 13.54
CA VAL A 314 6.64 1.01 12.84
C VAL A 314 7.02 2.15 13.78
N ASP A 315 6.55 2.14 15.03
CA ASP A 315 6.90 3.12 16.06
C ASP A 315 8.43 3.20 16.22
N THR A 316 9.09 2.05 16.44
CA THR A 316 10.57 2.01 16.53
C THR A 316 11.26 2.50 15.25
N THR A 317 10.66 2.27 14.07
CA THR A 317 11.21 2.73 12.79
C THR A 317 11.16 4.25 12.68
N VAL A 318 10.06 4.86 13.10
CA VAL A 318 9.89 6.32 13.09
C VAL A 318 10.79 6.97 14.13
N GLU A 319 10.85 6.42 15.36
CA GLU A 319 11.76 6.90 16.40
C GLU A 319 13.21 6.90 15.93
N PHE A 320 13.68 5.80 15.37
CA PHE A 320 15.07 5.67 14.91
C PHE A 320 15.45 6.73 13.85
N LEU A 321 14.52 7.04 12.95
CA LEU A 321 14.76 8.03 11.91
C LEU A 321 14.80 9.46 12.44
N LEU A 322 13.99 9.77 13.43
CA LEU A 322 13.99 11.09 14.09
C LEU A 322 15.20 11.25 15.03
N ASP A 323 15.68 10.15 15.61
CA ASP A 323 16.87 10.08 16.49
C ASP A 323 18.21 10.12 15.73
N SER A 324 18.20 10.20 14.40
CA SER A 324 19.41 10.47 13.62
C SER A 324 19.90 11.93 13.76
N SER A 325 19.31 12.69 14.69
CA SER A 325 19.83 13.94 15.28
C SER A 325 20.91 13.63 16.35
N PRO A 326 21.97 14.46 16.54
CA PRO A 326 23.20 14.05 17.23
C PRO A 326 23.15 13.82 18.74
N GLN A 327 21.99 13.86 19.39
CA GLN A 327 21.89 13.72 20.85
C GLN A 327 20.70 12.82 21.20
N GLY A 328 20.94 11.87 22.09
CA GLY A 328 20.01 10.77 22.32
C GLY A 328 19.36 10.79 23.69
N SER A 329 18.28 10.04 23.82
CA SER A 329 17.93 9.25 25.00
C SER A 329 16.85 8.23 24.60
N ARG A 330 16.88 7.08 25.25
CA ARG A 330 16.18 5.85 24.84
C ARG A 330 14.83 5.67 25.55
N GLU A 331 14.15 6.78 25.85
CA GLU A 331 12.78 6.73 26.36
C GLU A 331 11.82 6.85 25.18
N SER A 332 11.26 5.70 24.82
CA SER A 332 10.23 5.55 23.78
C SER A 332 8.92 6.10 24.35
N PRO A 333 8.28 7.09 23.71
CA PRO A 333 6.91 7.46 24.06
C PRO A 333 6.00 6.23 23.87
N ASP A 334 5.19 5.91 24.88
CA ASP A 334 4.15 4.87 24.76
C ASP A 334 3.25 5.18 23.54
N ASN A 335 3.38 4.35 22.50
CA ASN A 335 2.55 4.28 21.29
C ASN A 335 2.43 5.58 20.49
N LEU A 336 3.40 5.85 19.60
CA LEU A 336 3.35 6.98 18.66
C LEU A 336 2.17 6.89 17.69
N PHE A 337 1.78 5.66 17.34
CA PHE A 337 0.59 5.41 16.54
C PHE A 337 -0.52 4.83 17.42
N PRO A 338 -1.64 5.57 17.63
CA PRO A 338 -2.73 5.06 18.44
C PRO A 338 -3.33 3.80 17.82
N ARG A 339 -3.91 2.92 18.65
CA ARG A 339 -4.70 1.80 18.15
C ARG A 339 -5.89 2.34 17.38
N VAL A 340 -5.84 2.24 16.06
CA VAL A 340 -6.96 2.59 15.18
C VAL A 340 -7.97 1.44 15.19
N ASP A 341 -9.09 1.63 15.89
CA ASP A 341 -10.29 0.83 15.72
C ASP A 341 -11.26 1.57 14.80
N ALA A 342 -11.23 1.15 13.53
CA ALA A 342 -12.02 1.71 12.44
C ALA A 342 -13.54 1.73 12.70
N GLN A 343 -14.06 0.87 13.59
CA GLN A 343 -15.49 0.91 13.97
C GLN A 343 -15.82 2.00 14.99
N SER A 344 -14.83 2.45 15.77
CA SER A 344 -15.01 3.44 16.84
C SER A 344 -14.68 4.88 16.43
N GLN A 345 -13.73 5.05 15.50
CA GLN A 345 -13.18 6.35 15.09
C GLN A 345 -13.72 6.86 13.75
N GLY A 346 -14.58 6.09 13.09
CA GLY A 346 -14.94 6.31 11.69
C GLY A 346 -13.80 5.90 10.76
N THR A 347 -14.15 5.60 9.51
CA THR A 347 -13.21 5.06 8.52
C THR A 347 -12.54 6.12 7.64
N SER A 348 -12.93 7.40 7.77
CA SER A 348 -12.32 8.49 6.99
C SER A 348 -10.91 8.83 7.47
N MET A 349 -9.96 8.97 6.55
CA MET A 349 -8.56 9.30 6.87
C MET A 349 -8.42 10.65 7.56
N GLY A 350 -9.24 11.63 7.18
CA GLY A 350 -9.21 12.95 7.81
C GLY A 350 -9.50 12.90 9.32
N ALA A 351 -10.36 11.98 9.78
CA ALA A 351 -10.63 11.80 11.21
C ALA A 351 -9.44 11.10 11.90
N ILE A 352 -8.96 10.01 11.31
CA ILE A 352 -7.83 9.22 11.84
C ILE A 352 -6.57 10.09 12.00
N VAL A 353 -6.27 10.94 11.00
CA VAL A 353 -5.12 11.84 11.05
C VAL A 353 -5.27 12.88 12.15
N VAL A 354 -6.42 13.56 12.21
CA VAL A 354 -6.66 14.61 13.22
C VAL A 354 -6.61 14.03 14.63
N ASP A 355 -7.26 12.90 14.86
CA ASP A 355 -7.25 12.24 16.17
C ASP A 355 -5.83 11.78 16.57
N SER A 356 -5.07 11.24 15.62
CA SER A 356 -3.68 10.79 15.87
C SER A 356 -2.73 11.97 16.14
N ALA A 357 -2.81 13.03 15.33
CA ALA A 357 -2.01 14.23 15.53
C ALA A 357 -2.35 14.90 16.87
N MET A 358 -3.63 14.96 17.22
CA MET A 358 -4.04 15.55 18.49
C MET A 358 -3.67 14.69 19.70
N ALA A 359 -3.71 13.36 19.59
CA ALA A 359 -3.22 12.48 20.66
C ALA A 359 -1.72 12.69 20.95
N LEU A 360 -0.93 12.99 19.91
CA LEU A 360 0.48 13.37 20.08
C LEU A 360 0.63 14.72 20.80
N VAL A 361 -0.20 15.70 20.42
CA VAL A 361 -0.25 17.03 21.07
C VAL A 361 -0.70 16.95 22.53
N ASP A 362 -1.68 16.09 22.85
CA ASP A 362 -2.19 15.88 24.21
C ASP A 362 -1.09 15.32 25.14
N GLY A 363 -0.07 14.68 24.57
CA GLY A 363 1.11 14.22 25.30
C GLY A 363 2.19 15.28 25.53
N LEU A 364 2.02 16.50 25.02
CA LEU A 364 2.93 17.62 25.26
C LEU A 364 2.57 18.35 26.57
N PRO A 365 3.52 19.09 27.17
CA PRO A 365 3.25 19.88 28.37
C PRO A 365 2.15 20.93 28.12
N THR A 366 1.25 21.12 29.09
CA THR A 366 0.12 22.07 29.02
C THR A 366 0.52 23.54 29.18
N GLY A 367 1.78 23.83 29.49
CA GLY A 367 2.33 25.18 29.66
C GLY A 367 3.00 25.73 28.40
N ALA A 368 3.37 27.02 28.42
CA ALA A 368 4.16 27.60 27.34
C ALA A 368 5.50 26.86 27.21
N MET A 369 5.74 26.23 26.06
CA MET A 369 7.03 25.63 25.71
C MET A 369 8.08 26.75 25.62
N ARG A 370 8.91 26.89 26.65
CA ARG A 370 9.97 27.90 26.75
C ARG A 370 11.30 27.19 27.05
N GLY A 371 12.35 27.58 26.34
CA GLY A 371 13.69 26.98 26.48
C GLY A 371 13.91 25.79 25.54
N GLU A 372 15.00 25.04 25.77
CA GLU A 372 15.28 23.79 25.06
C GLU A 372 14.24 22.73 25.46
N LEU A 373 13.59 22.13 24.45
CA LEU A 373 12.62 21.07 24.64
C LEU A 373 13.32 19.72 24.72
N PRO A 374 12.85 18.78 25.57
CA PRO A 374 13.28 17.39 25.53
C PRO A 374 13.08 16.76 24.13
N ASP A 375 14.01 15.87 23.74
CA ASP A 375 13.99 15.22 22.42
C ASP A 375 12.67 14.50 22.13
N ASP A 376 12.06 13.87 23.14
CA ASP A 376 10.78 13.17 23.00
C ASP A 376 9.61 14.11 22.68
N GLN A 377 9.64 15.34 23.21
CA GLN A 377 8.64 16.37 22.92
C GLN A 377 8.83 16.93 21.52
N ILE A 378 10.08 17.17 21.12
CA ILE A 378 10.42 17.57 19.75
C ILE A 378 9.93 16.50 18.76
N ARG A 379 10.18 15.21 19.04
CA ARG A 379 9.70 14.10 18.21
C ARG A 379 8.18 14.09 18.07
N ARG A 380 7.44 14.20 19.19
CA ARG A 380 5.97 14.23 19.16
C ARG A 380 5.45 15.38 18.30
N MET A 381 6.04 16.57 18.43
CA MET A 381 5.68 17.72 17.61
C MET A 381 5.97 17.47 16.12
N MET A 382 7.17 16.99 15.79
CA MET A 382 7.55 16.71 14.40
C MET A 382 6.61 15.68 13.76
N ILE A 383 6.25 14.61 14.47
CA ILE A 383 5.33 13.59 13.94
C ILE A 383 3.93 14.19 13.77
N ALA A 384 3.43 14.95 14.74
CA ALA A 384 2.13 15.61 14.62
C ALA A 384 2.08 16.56 13.41
N ASP A 385 3.14 17.34 13.21
CA ASP A 385 3.29 18.22 12.05
C ASP A 385 3.34 17.42 10.75
N HIS A 386 4.15 16.35 10.67
CA HIS A 386 4.21 15.51 9.48
C HIS A 386 2.90 14.82 9.15
N LEU A 387 2.11 14.41 10.15
CA LEU A 387 0.76 13.87 9.94
C LEU A 387 -0.17 14.95 9.36
N ALA A 388 -0.13 16.17 9.92
CA ALA A 388 -0.93 17.29 9.43
C ALA A 388 -0.53 17.69 7.99
N PHE A 389 0.76 17.93 7.72
CA PHE A 389 1.25 18.30 6.39
C PHE A 389 1.10 17.16 5.37
N GLY A 390 1.34 15.91 5.77
CA GLY A 390 1.15 14.74 4.91
C GLY A 390 -0.31 14.55 4.49
N SER A 391 -1.28 15.04 5.27
CA SER A 391 -2.68 15.05 4.85
C SER A 391 -3.00 16.11 3.79
N LEU A 392 -2.21 17.19 3.71
CA LEU A 392 -2.31 18.19 2.64
C LEU A 392 -1.74 17.67 1.32
N GLU A 393 -0.67 16.87 1.34
CA GLU A 393 -0.08 16.28 0.13
C GLU A 393 -1.05 15.35 -0.63
N ARG A 394 -2.06 14.83 0.06
CA ARG A 394 -3.10 13.97 -0.51
C ARG A 394 -4.25 14.75 -1.16
N MET A 395 -4.34 16.06 -0.92
CA MET A 395 -5.41 16.88 -1.48
C MET A 395 -5.11 17.25 -2.94
N HIS A 396 -6.15 17.32 -3.76
CA HIS A 396 -5.98 17.86 -5.10
C HIS A 396 -5.56 19.34 -5.04
N PRO A 397 -4.57 19.76 -5.85
CA PRO A 397 -4.17 21.16 -5.92
C PRO A 397 -5.37 22.07 -6.23
N GLY A 398 -5.61 23.07 -5.38
CA GLY A 398 -6.71 24.02 -5.54
C GLY A 398 -8.05 23.57 -4.96
N ASP A 399 -8.14 22.40 -4.30
CA ASP A 399 -9.34 21.98 -3.59
C ASP A 399 -9.51 22.74 -2.27
N SER A 400 -10.04 23.96 -2.37
CA SER A 400 -10.28 24.84 -1.22
C SER A 400 -11.29 24.27 -0.23
N ASN A 401 -12.23 23.43 -0.69
CA ASN A 401 -13.23 22.80 0.17
C ASN A 401 -12.60 21.71 1.05
N ALA A 402 -11.78 20.83 0.46
CA ALA A 402 -11.06 19.80 1.21
C ALA A 402 -10.11 20.43 2.25
N MET A 403 -9.40 21.49 1.87
CA MET A 403 -8.53 22.24 2.77
C MET A 403 -9.31 22.91 3.91
N HIS A 404 -10.44 23.56 3.61
CA HIS A 404 -11.29 24.17 4.62
C HIS A 404 -11.87 23.13 5.59
N LEU A 405 -12.30 21.98 5.10
CA LEU A 405 -12.82 20.89 5.93
C LEU A 405 -11.76 20.35 6.88
N LEU A 406 -10.55 20.07 6.37
CA LEU A 406 -9.44 19.60 7.21
C LEU A 406 -9.06 20.66 8.27
N GLY A 407 -8.93 21.92 7.88
CA GLY A 407 -8.65 23.02 8.80
C GLY A 407 -9.72 23.15 9.89
N THR A 408 -10.99 23.02 9.52
CA THR A 408 -12.12 23.05 10.47
C THR A 408 -12.07 21.88 11.45
N ARG A 409 -11.68 20.68 11.00
CA ARG A 409 -11.51 19.51 11.87
C ARG A 409 -10.38 19.73 12.88
N PHE A 410 -9.22 20.19 12.43
CA PHE A 410 -8.10 20.54 13.32
C PHE A 410 -8.49 21.62 14.33
N GLN A 411 -9.16 22.69 13.88
CA GLN A 411 -9.61 23.77 14.75
C GLN A 411 -10.62 23.26 15.79
N THR A 412 -11.61 22.48 15.37
CA THR A 412 -12.63 21.92 16.26
C THR A 412 -12.00 20.99 17.30
N ALA A 413 -11.12 20.09 16.86
CA ALA A 413 -10.40 19.17 17.73
C ALA A 413 -9.52 19.89 18.76
N ALA A 414 -8.87 21.00 18.36
CA ALA A 414 -8.11 21.86 19.28
C ALA A 414 -9.04 22.60 20.27
N MET A 415 -10.14 23.17 19.80
CA MET A 415 -11.09 23.90 20.65
C MET A 415 -11.76 23.00 21.71
N SER A 416 -12.15 21.78 21.34
CA SER A 416 -12.71 20.80 22.28
C SER A 416 -11.74 20.46 23.42
N ARG A 417 -10.43 20.55 23.18
CA ARG A 417 -9.39 20.29 24.18
C ARG A 417 -9.07 21.49 25.06
N MET A 418 -9.23 22.71 24.52
CA MET A 418 -9.09 23.95 25.29
C MET A 418 -10.25 24.21 26.26
N ALA A 419 -11.36 23.47 26.16
CA ALA A 419 -12.55 23.65 26.99
C ALA A 419 -12.83 22.50 28.01
N PRO A 420 -11.94 22.12 28.95
CA PRO A 420 -12.32 21.15 29.99
C PRO A 420 -13.14 21.73 31.16
N HIS A 421 -13.31 23.06 31.25
CA HIS A 421 -13.94 23.70 32.41
C HIS A 421 -14.88 24.86 32.03
N LEU A 422 -16.08 24.54 31.56
CA LEU A 422 -17.24 25.34 31.92
C LEU A 422 -18.10 24.44 32.81
N PRO A 423 -18.28 24.76 34.11
CA PRO A 423 -19.32 24.11 34.88
C PRO A 423 -20.61 24.34 34.12
N LEU A 424 -21.32 23.26 33.79
CA LEU A 424 -22.73 23.39 33.45
C LEU A 424 -23.37 24.09 34.64
N ASP A 425 -23.95 25.27 34.39
CA ASP A 425 -24.79 26.00 35.34
C ASP A 425 -26.00 25.13 35.70
N SER A 426 -25.79 24.18 36.60
CA SER A 426 -26.83 23.47 37.32
C SER A 426 -26.65 23.84 38.79
N GLU A 427 -27.08 25.06 39.14
CA GLU A 427 -27.68 25.44 40.42
C GLU A 427 -27.80 26.97 40.52
N ARG A 428 -28.76 27.53 39.78
CA ARG A 428 -29.49 28.72 40.23
C ARG A 428 -30.97 28.61 39.89
N GLN A 429 -31.71 28.02 40.83
CA GLN A 429 -33.06 28.46 41.19
C GLN A 429 -33.22 28.32 42.71
N PRO A 430 -34.04 29.14 43.37
CA PRO A 430 -34.96 30.15 42.82
C PRO A 430 -34.47 31.60 42.96
#